data_AF-A0A6J6KMV2-F1
#
_entry.id   AF-A0A6J6KMV2-F1
#
_cell.length_a   1.000
_cell.length_b   1.000
_cell.length_c   1.000
_cell.angle_alpha   90.00
_cell.angle_beta   90.00
_cell.angle_gamma   90.00
#
_symmetry.space_group_name_H-M   'P 1'
#
loop_
_entity.id
_entity.type
_entity.pdbx_description
1 polymer ?
#
loop_
_entity_poly.entity_id
_entity_poly.type
_entity_poly.pdbx_seq_one_letter_code
_entity_poly.pdbx_strand_id
1 'polypeptide(L)' 'MGAKQSGTQSHLRLLRVLRDEALIESARSDAEGVIAASPDLTSYPALAAEVALLARDAAIDYLDKG' A
#
# COMPACT_ATOMS: atom_id res chain seq x y z
N MET A 1 -16.16 -7.92 -21.26
CA MET A 1 -14.82 -8.50 -21.00
C MET A 1 -14.46 -8.21 -19.54
N GLY A 2 -14.79 -9.08 -18.57
CA GLY A 2 -14.71 -8.65 -17.15
C GLY A 2 -14.51 -9.71 -16.07
N ALA A 3 -14.73 -11.01 -16.33
CA ALA A 3 -14.65 -12.01 -15.26
C ALA A 3 -13.28 -12.73 -15.18
N LYS A 4 -12.52 -12.81 -16.28
CA LYS A 4 -11.33 -13.69 -16.38
C LYS A 4 -10.00 -13.00 -16.06
N GLN A 5 -9.95 -11.66 -16.04
CA GLN A 5 -8.70 -10.93 -15.81
C GLN A 5 -8.44 -10.66 -14.31
N SER A 6 -9.49 -10.51 -13.51
CA SER A 6 -9.39 -10.24 -12.07
C SER A 6 -8.84 -11.44 -11.28
N GLY A 7 -9.25 -12.67 -11.65
CA GLY A 7 -8.81 -13.90 -10.96
C GLY A 7 -7.32 -14.20 -11.11
N THR A 8 -6.81 -14.18 -12.35
CA THR A 8 -5.39 -14.48 -12.63
C THR A 8 -4.47 -13.39 -12.08
N GLN A 9 -4.86 -12.11 -12.19
CA GLN A 9 -4.09 -11.00 -11.64
C GLN A 9 -4.03 -11.05 -10.10
N SER A 10 -5.16 -11.33 -9.44
CA SER A 10 -5.20 -11.44 -7.97
C SER A 10 -4.40 -12.63 -7.47
N HIS A 11 -4.44 -13.77 -8.17
CA HIS A 11 -3.63 -14.93 -7.84
C HIS A 11 -2.13 -14.66 -7.99
N LEU A 12 -1.70 -14.02 -9.08
CA LEU A 12 -0.31 -13.60 -9.26
C LEU A 12 0.12 -12.57 -8.21
N ARG A 13 -0.76 -11.66 -7.80
CA ARG A 13 -0.50 -10.70 -6.72
C ARG A 13 -0.30 -11.41 -5.38
N LEU A 14 -1.13 -12.39 -5.05
CA LEU A 14 -0.99 -13.22 -3.85
C LEU A 14 0.33 -13.99 -3.85
N LEU A 15 0.69 -14.63 -4.98
CA LEU A 15 1.96 -15.35 -5.10
C LEU A 15 3.19 -14.44 -4.94
N ARG A 16 3.12 -13.19 -5.43
CA ARG A 16 4.17 -12.20 -5.18
C ARG A 16 4.29 -11.85 -3.70
N VAL A 17 3.16 -11.61 -3.02
CA VAL A 17 3.16 -11.31 -1.58
C VAL A 17 3.80 -12.43 -0.76
N LEU A 18 3.47 -13.69 -1.06
CA LEU A 18 4.06 -14.84 -0.37
C LEU A 18 5.57 -14.98 -0.65
N ARG A 19 6.01 -14.67 -1.87
CA ARG A 19 7.43 -14.71 -2.21
C ARG A 19 8.23 -13.62 -1.49
N ASP A 20 7.66 -12.43 -1.39
CA ASP A 20 8.33 -11.24 -0.88
C ASP A 20 7.95 -10.95 0.59
N GLU A 21 7.37 -11.93 1.30
CA GLU A 21 6.83 -11.78 2.65
C GLU A 21 7.83 -11.13 3.61
N ALA A 22 9.07 -11.63 3.66
CA ALA A 22 10.10 -11.10 4.54
C ALA A 22 10.47 -9.63 4.22
N LEU A 23 10.46 -9.26 2.94
CA LEU A 23 10.71 -7.88 2.51
C LEU A 23 9.54 -6.97 2.89
N ILE A 24 8.31 -7.45 2.70
CA ILE A 24 7.09 -6.74 3.08
C ILE A 24 7.05 -6.51 4.59
N GLU A 25 7.44 -7.51 5.39
CA GLU A 25 7.45 -7.42 6.84
C GLU A 25 8.52 -6.44 7.33
N SER A 26 9.73 -6.48 6.75
CA SER A 26 10.78 -5.49 7.05
C SER A 26 10.30 -4.08 6.76
N ALA A 27 9.74 -3.84 5.57
CA ALA A 27 9.24 -2.54 5.18
C ALA A 27 8.11 -2.06 6.10
N ARG A 28 7.25 -2.98 6.57
CA ARG A 28 6.20 -2.67 7.55
C ARG A 28 6.80 -2.24 8.89
N SER A 29 7.77 -2.98 9.40
CA SER A 29 8.43 -2.65 10.67
C SER A 29 9.13 -1.29 10.61
N ASP A 30 9.80 -0.98 9.49
CA ASP A 30 10.41 0.33 9.27
C ASP A 30 9.37 1.46 9.27
N ALA A 31 8.26 1.25 8.56
CA ALA A 31 7.16 2.22 8.50
C ALA A 31 6.51 2.44 9.88
N GLU A 32 6.31 1.38 10.66
CA GLU A 32 5.82 1.47 12.04
C GLU A 32 6.78 2.28 12.91
N GLY A 33 8.08 2.09 12.76
CA GLY A 33 9.10 2.89 13.45
C GLY A 33 9.02 4.37 13.11
N VAL A 34 8.84 4.70 11.83
CA VAL A 34 8.68 6.09 11.36
C VAL A 34 7.41 6.72 11.94
N ILE A 35 6.28 6.01 11.92
CA ILE A 35 5.00 6.50 12.45
C ILE A 35 5.08 6.67 13.97
N ALA A 36 5.71 5.72 14.68
CA ALA A 36 5.89 5.82 16.13
C ALA A 36 6.73 7.03 16.53
N ALA A 37 7.75 7.36 15.73
CA ALA A 37 8.61 8.52 15.97
C ALA A 37 7.95 9.85 15.57
N SER A 38 7.15 9.87 14.49
CA SER A 38 6.51 11.06 13.96
C SER A 38 5.15 10.71 13.35
N PRO A 39 4.07 10.64 14.17
CA PRO A 39 2.74 10.21 13.70
C PRO A 39 2.19 11.07 12.57
N ASP A 40 2.45 12.37 12.63
CA ASP A 40 1.99 13.35 11.64
C ASP A 40 2.97 13.50 10.47
N LEU A 41 4.05 12.70 10.43
CA LEU A 41 5.13 12.78 9.44
C LEU A 41 5.71 14.21 9.29
N THR A 42 5.59 15.05 10.32
CA THR A 42 6.02 16.46 10.30
C THR A 42 7.52 16.61 10.10
N SER A 43 8.31 15.61 10.51
CA SER A 43 9.75 15.54 10.25
C SER A 43 10.10 15.06 8.83
N TYR A 44 9.12 14.59 8.06
CA TYR A 44 9.28 14.00 6.72
C TYR A 44 8.25 14.57 5.72
N PRO A 45 8.32 15.87 5.38
CA PRO A 45 7.29 16.54 4.57
C PRO A 45 7.11 15.95 3.16
N ALA A 46 8.19 15.45 2.54
CA ALA A 46 8.10 14.77 1.24
C ALA A 46 7.34 13.44 1.34
N LEU A 47 7.60 12.66 2.40
CA LEU A 47 6.91 11.40 2.66
C LEU A 47 5.42 11.64 2.97
N ALA A 48 5.12 12.67 3.77
CA ALA A 48 3.74 13.07 4.07
C ALA A 48 2.94 13.41 2.80
N ALA A 49 3.54 14.14 1.86
CA ALA A 49 2.90 14.48 0.59
C ALA A 49 2.59 13.23 -0.25
N GLU A 50 3.56 12.32 -0.39
CA GLU A 50 3.37 11.05 -1.13
C GLU A 50 2.31 10.15 -0.49
N VAL A 51 2.31 10.04 0.85
CA VAL A 51 1.30 9.27 1.58
C VAL A 51 -0.10 9.87 1.37
N ALA A 52 -0.23 11.20 1.35
CA ALA A 52 -1.50 11.88 1.08
C ALA A 52 -2.00 11.63 -0.35
N LEU A 53 -1.09 11.58 -1.34
CA LEU A 53 -1.44 11.21 -2.71
C LEU A 53 -1.92 9.75 -2.78
N LEU A 54 -1.20 8.82 -2.17
CA LEU A 54 -1.57 7.40 -2.16
C LEU A 54 -2.93 7.16 -1.48
N ALA A 55 -3.21 7.86 -0.37
CA ALA A 55 -4.49 7.77 0.33
C ALA A 55 -5.65 8.28 -0.53
N ARG A 56 -5.42 9.35 -1.31
CA ARG A 56 -6.41 9.87 -2.26
C ARG A 56 -6.72 8.85 -3.36
N ASP A 57 -5.69 8.23 -3.93
CA ASP A 57 -5.87 7.24 -5.00
C ASP A 57 -6.59 5.99 -4.49
N ALA A 58 -6.25 5.52 -3.29
CA ALA A 58 -6.95 4.41 -2.64
C ALA A 58 -8.44 4.71 -2.35
N ALA A 59 -8.75 5.96 -2.00
CA ALA A 59 -10.13 6.40 -1.79
C ALA A 59 -10.93 6.45 -3.11
N ILE A 60 -10.29 6.86 -4.21
CA ILE A 60 -10.90 6.85 -5.55
C ILE A 60 -11.21 5.41 -6.00
N ASP A 61 -10.26 4.49 -5.83
CA ASP A 61 -10.44 3.06 -6.14
C ASP A 61 -11.57 2.40 -5.34
N TYR A 62 -11.86 2.89 -4.13
CA TYR A 62 -12.99 2.43 -3.32
C TYR A 62 -14.33 2.96 -3.84
N LEU A 63 -14.37 4.21 -4.30
CA LEU A 63 -15.57 4.82 -4.87
C LEU A 63 -15.99 4.18 -6.20
N ASP A 64 -15.02 3.80 -7.05
CA ASP A 64 -15.30 3.11 -8.34
C ASP A 64 -15.81 1.66 -8.17
N LYS A 65 -15.70 1.10 -6.97
CA LYS A 65 -16.19 -0.25 -6.63
C LYS A 65 -17.53 -0.24 -5.89
N GLY A 66 -18.10 0.94 -5.63
CA GLY A 66 -19.40 1.16 -4.98
C GLY A 66 -20.58 1.11 -5.95
#